data_AF-A0A9D4RKN7-F1
#
_entry.id   AF-A0A9D4RKN7-F1
#
_cell.length_a   1.000
_cell.length_b   1.000
_cell.length_c   1.000
_cell.angle_alpha   90.00
_cell.angle_beta   90.00
_cell.angle_gamma   90.00
#
_symmetry.space_group_name_H-M   'P 1'
#
loop_
_entity.id
_entity.type
_entity.pdbx_description
1 polymer ?
#
loop_
_entity_poly.entity_id
_entity_poly.type
_entity_poly.pdbx_seq_one_letter_code
_entity_poly.pdbx_strand_id
1 'polypeptide(L)'
;MKIENDGRRTQQEEILTYKDCFYRGDNLCKRTYLQGEPGSGKTSFAAKLGVDWCNVHESSNESTKEQTAFVVVDTLHKFKFLFFISLRDSREQTHVTHMIQTQLIYKIYAADEWENAYNLVLKIMRNVMYLVVQDGLDEWSGKEALPSMDGIPKDHCIVLTTSRPWKLADERIKNSQIDILLEVYGIIDSYGFSKRILRHLLDETKDLNELWNSFGNF
;
A
#
# COMPACT_ATOMS: atom_id res chain seq x y z
N MET A 1 -1.26 13.00 6.60
CA MET A 1 -0.30 13.03 5.46
C MET A 1 -0.58 14.29 4.66
N LYS A 2 0.44 14.95 4.08
CA LYS A 2 0.27 16.23 3.36
C LYS A 2 0.22 16.02 1.85
N ILE A 3 -0.58 16.84 1.19
CA ILE A 3 -0.51 17.09 -0.25
C ILE A 3 0.17 18.46 -0.39
N GLU A 4 1.32 18.52 -1.04
CA GLU A 4 1.96 19.80 -1.36
C GLU A 4 1.21 20.47 -2.52
N ASN A 5 0.52 21.56 -2.20
CA ASN A 5 0.17 22.61 -3.15
C ASN A 5 0.87 23.90 -2.70
N ASP A 6 1.63 24.46 -3.62
CA ASP A 6 2.29 25.77 -3.65
C ASP A 6 2.12 26.69 -2.41
N GLY A 7 3.22 26.95 -1.71
CA GLY A 7 3.52 28.26 -1.13
C GLY A 7 2.83 28.74 0.16
N ARG A 8 1.99 27.97 0.85
CA ARG A 8 1.46 28.38 2.19
C ARG A 8 1.52 27.26 3.23
N ARG A 9 2.39 27.44 4.24
CA ARG A 9 2.37 26.66 5.48
C ARG A 9 1.08 26.99 6.25
N THR A 10 0.08 26.12 6.17
CA THR A 10 -1.11 26.15 7.03
C THR A 10 -1.53 24.75 7.43
N GLN A 11 -1.68 24.57 8.74
CA GLN A 11 -2.36 23.51 9.51
C GLN A 11 -1.98 22.04 9.27
N GLN A 12 -1.87 21.34 10.40
CA GLN A 12 -1.35 19.99 10.56
C GLN A 12 -2.54 19.08 10.84
N GLU A 13 -3.25 18.64 9.80
CA GLU A 13 -4.37 17.66 9.78
C GLU A 13 -4.54 17.32 8.28
N GLU A 14 -4.53 16.08 7.79
CA GLU A 14 -5.58 15.08 7.97
C GLU A 14 -5.09 13.63 7.82
N ILE A 15 -5.90 12.73 8.38
CA ILE A 15 -5.89 11.28 8.19
C ILE A 15 -6.38 11.01 6.76
N LEU A 16 -5.59 10.31 5.95
CA LEU A 16 -6.04 9.88 4.64
C LEU A 16 -6.94 8.66 4.76
N THR A 17 -8.03 8.69 4.01
CA THR A 17 -8.77 7.49 3.64
C THR A 17 -8.07 6.78 2.47
N TYR A 18 -8.42 5.52 2.21
CA TYR A 18 -7.95 4.87 0.98
C TYR A 18 -8.41 5.60 -0.29
N LYS A 19 -9.53 6.32 -0.24
CA LYS A 19 -10.00 7.14 -1.38
C LYS A 19 -8.94 8.16 -1.78
N ASP A 20 -8.33 8.83 -0.81
CA ASP A 20 -7.32 9.86 -1.06
C ASP A 20 -6.01 9.28 -1.64
N CYS A 21 -5.82 7.97 -1.53
CA CYS A 21 -4.69 7.27 -2.14
C CYS A 21 -4.87 7.05 -3.64
N PHE A 22 -6.10 7.10 -4.14
CA PHE A 22 -6.42 6.71 -5.51
C PHE A 22 -7.23 7.76 -6.26
N TYR A 23 -7.74 8.79 -5.61
CA TYR A 23 -8.62 9.79 -6.22
C TYR A 23 -8.13 11.22 -6.02
N ARG A 24 -8.30 12.05 -7.06
CA ARG A 24 -8.26 13.51 -6.99
C ARG A 24 -9.63 14.06 -7.38
N GLY A 25 -10.41 14.46 -6.38
CA GLY A 25 -11.86 14.68 -6.56
C GLY A 25 -12.55 13.37 -6.93
N ASP A 26 -13.21 13.34 -8.08
CA ASP A 26 -13.88 12.14 -8.60
C ASP A 26 -13.02 11.37 -9.63
N ASN A 27 -11.84 11.89 -9.97
CA ASN A 27 -10.96 11.27 -10.95
C ASN A 27 -10.08 10.20 -10.30
N LEU A 28 -10.15 8.97 -10.82
CA LEU A 28 -9.27 7.87 -10.43
C LEU A 28 -7.87 8.10 -11.03
N CYS A 29 -6.87 8.17 -10.16
CA CYS A 29 -5.47 8.32 -10.50
C CYS A 29 -4.82 6.94 -10.68
N LYS A 30 -4.00 6.78 -11.73
CA LYS A 30 -3.38 5.49 -12.07
C LYS A 30 -2.06 5.26 -11.34
N ARG A 31 -1.34 6.33 -10.98
CA ARG A 31 0.02 6.25 -10.43
C ARG A 31 0.15 7.04 -9.12
N THR A 32 0.10 6.32 -8.01
CA THR A 32 0.30 6.88 -6.67
C THR A 32 1.66 6.47 -6.13
N TYR A 33 2.42 7.44 -5.63
CA TYR A 33 3.67 7.21 -4.93
C TYR A 33 3.54 7.55 -3.45
N LEU A 34 3.93 6.60 -2.61
CA LEU A 34 3.95 6.72 -1.16
C LEU A 34 5.40 6.81 -0.68
N GLN A 35 5.83 8.01 -0.31
CA GLN A 35 7.17 8.27 0.19
C GLN A 35 7.23 8.42 1.71
N GLY A 36 8.43 8.41 2.25
CA GLY A 36 8.70 8.65 3.66
C GLY A 36 10.03 8.04 4.09
N GLU A 37 10.51 8.46 5.26
CA GLU A 37 11.79 8.02 5.80
C GLU A 37 11.80 6.52 6.19
N PRO A 38 12.99 5.90 6.37
CA PRO A 38 13.10 4.57 6.93
C PRO A 38 12.35 4.47 8.28
N GLY A 39 11.60 3.38 8.47
CA GLY A 39 10.82 3.18 9.69
C GLY A 39 9.52 4.00 9.78
N SER A 40 9.19 4.83 8.78
CA SER A 40 7.95 5.63 8.81
C SER A 40 6.66 4.81 8.69
N GLY A 41 6.75 3.54 8.27
CA GLY A 41 5.60 2.63 8.17
C GLY A 41 5.02 2.44 6.76
N LYS A 42 5.74 2.81 5.69
CA LYS A 42 5.29 2.64 4.29
C LYS A 42 4.88 1.20 3.95
N THR A 43 5.75 0.22 4.20
CA THR A 43 5.47 -1.20 3.97
C THR A 43 4.30 -1.68 4.84
N SER A 44 4.24 -1.23 6.10
CA SER A 44 3.12 -1.58 6.99
C SER A 44 1.78 -1.03 6.48
N PHE A 45 1.75 0.19 5.95
CA PHE A 45 0.58 0.77 5.29
C PHE A 45 0.16 -0.05 4.07
N ALA A 46 1.12 -0.36 3.18
CA ALA A 46 0.86 -1.15 1.97
C ALA A 46 0.34 -2.56 2.30
N ALA A 47 0.92 -3.21 3.32
CA ALA A 47 0.47 -4.52 3.81
C ALA A 47 -0.93 -4.43 4.43
N LYS A 48 -1.21 -3.40 5.24
CA LYS A 48 -2.53 -3.19 5.82
C LYS A 48 -3.61 -2.98 4.76
N LEU A 49 -3.29 -2.26 3.68
CA LEU A 49 -4.16 -2.10 2.53
C LEU A 49 -4.50 -3.45 1.89
N GLY A 50 -3.51 -4.33 1.73
CA GLY A 50 -3.71 -5.70 1.26
C GLY A 50 -4.64 -6.51 2.17
N VAL A 51 -4.43 -6.46 3.48
CA VAL A 51 -5.28 -7.14 4.47
C VAL A 51 -6.71 -6.60 4.45
N ASP A 52 -6.88 -5.28 4.38
CA ASP A 52 -8.21 -4.67 4.31
C ASP A 52 -8.94 -5.02 3.02
N TRP A 53 -8.23 -5.09 1.91
CA TRP A 53 -8.79 -5.57 0.65
C TRP A 53 -9.31 -7.01 0.79
N CYS A 54 -8.53 -7.93 1.38
CA CYS A 54 -8.99 -9.30 1.64
C CYS A 54 -10.27 -9.31 2.50
N ASN A 55 -10.27 -8.59 3.63
CA ASN A 55 -11.42 -8.52 4.54
C ASN A 55 -12.68 -7.97 3.83
N VAL A 56 -12.53 -6.94 3.00
CA VAL A 56 -13.64 -6.35 2.24
C VAL A 56 -14.29 -7.40 1.31
N HIS A 57 -13.49 -8.28 0.70
CA HIS A 57 -13.97 -9.31 -0.22
C HIS A 57 -14.43 -10.61 0.49
N GLU A 58 -13.91 -10.92 1.69
CA GLU A 58 -14.36 -12.04 2.51
C GLU A 58 -15.68 -11.73 3.24
N SER A 59 -15.83 -10.52 3.79
CA SER A 59 -17.02 -10.09 4.54
C SER A 59 -18.22 -9.75 3.66
N SER A 60 -18.15 -9.91 2.33
CA SER A 60 -19.30 -9.76 1.42
C SER A 60 -20.46 -10.73 1.72
N ASN A 61 -20.27 -11.68 2.65
CA ASN A 61 -21.24 -12.69 3.07
C ASN A 61 -21.91 -12.42 4.44
N GLU A 62 -21.51 -11.39 5.21
CA GLU A 62 -22.09 -11.13 6.53
C GLU A 62 -22.53 -9.67 6.72
N SER A 63 -23.78 -9.53 7.15
CA SER A 63 -24.53 -8.28 7.27
C SER A 63 -24.17 -7.50 8.53
N THR A 64 -23.03 -6.81 8.56
CA THR A 64 -22.84 -5.71 9.51
C THR A 64 -21.76 -4.75 9.02
N LYS A 65 -22.11 -3.51 8.65
CA LYS A 65 -21.11 -2.47 8.37
C LYS A 65 -21.56 -1.10 8.91
N GLU A 66 -20.81 -0.59 9.88
CA GLU A 66 -20.83 0.80 10.35
C GLU A 66 -20.27 1.76 9.28
N GLN A 67 -20.63 3.05 9.38
CA GLN A 67 -20.39 4.08 8.37
C GLN A 67 -18.90 4.34 8.02
N THR A 68 -17.95 4.05 8.90
CA THR A 68 -16.50 4.15 8.60
C THR A 68 -15.97 2.96 7.81
N ALA A 69 -16.61 1.79 7.94
CA ALA A 69 -16.36 0.66 7.06
C ALA A 69 -16.80 0.98 5.63
N PHE A 70 -17.86 1.78 5.45
CA PHE A 70 -18.45 2.04 4.13
C PHE A 70 -17.46 2.68 3.12
N VAL A 71 -16.68 3.68 3.51
CA VAL A 71 -15.76 4.37 2.58
C VAL A 71 -14.52 3.53 2.23
N VAL A 72 -14.00 2.78 3.22
CA VAL A 72 -12.92 1.79 3.01
C VAL A 72 -13.38 0.69 2.05
N VAL A 73 -14.59 0.21 2.28
CA VAL A 73 -15.26 -0.82 1.48
C VAL A 73 -15.51 -0.34 0.06
N ASP A 74 -16.03 0.88 -0.14
CA ASP A 74 -16.36 1.41 -1.46
C ASP A 74 -15.12 1.67 -2.33
N THR A 75 -14.00 2.05 -1.72
CA THR A 75 -12.76 2.26 -2.47
C THR A 75 -12.11 0.92 -2.86
N LEU A 76 -11.95 0.01 -1.89
CA LEU A 76 -11.20 -1.23 -2.12
C LEU A 76 -11.99 -2.27 -2.93
N HIS A 77 -13.33 -2.31 -2.85
CA HIS A 77 -14.16 -3.24 -3.66
C HIS A 77 -13.99 -3.05 -5.17
N LYS A 78 -13.54 -1.88 -5.61
CA LYS A 78 -13.32 -1.61 -7.03
C LYS A 78 -12.23 -2.49 -7.62
N PHE A 79 -11.27 -2.92 -6.81
CA PHE A 79 -10.17 -3.76 -7.26
C PHE A 79 -10.56 -5.23 -7.15
N LYS A 80 -10.74 -5.91 -8.29
CA LYS A 80 -11.02 -7.34 -8.30
C LYS A 80 -9.79 -8.17 -7.94
N PHE A 81 -8.60 -7.63 -8.19
CA PHE A 81 -7.32 -8.22 -7.79
C PHE A 81 -6.42 -7.15 -7.15
N LEU A 82 -5.62 -7.61 -6.20
CA LEU A 82 -4.50 -6.87 -5.65
C LEU A 82 -3.24 -7.74 -5.78
N PHE A 83 -2.24 -7.23 -6.48
CA PHE A 83 -0.93 -7.86 -6.63
C PHE A 83 0.08 -7.13 -5.75
N PHE A 84 0.44 -7.73 -4.61
CA PHE A 84 1.47 -7.19 -3.73
C PHE A 84 2.84 -7.69 -4.16
N ILE A 85 3.71 -6.79 -4.60
CA ILE A 85 5.05 -7.09 -5.12
C ILE A 85 6.08 -6.43 -4.20
N SER A 86 6.96 -7.24 -3.63
CA SER A 86 8.17 -6.77 -2.95
C SER A 86 9.23 -6.49 -3.99
N LEU A 87 9.55 -5.22 -4.25
CA LEU A 87 10.59 -4.86 -5.21
C LEU A 87 12.00 -5.21 -4.72
N ARG A 88 12.18 -5.28 -3.40
CA ARG A 88 13.38 -5.85 -2.78
C ARG A 88 13.61 -7.30 -3.22
N ASP A 89 12.55 -8.11 -3.21
CA ASP A 89 12.63 -9.53 -3.59
C ASP A 89 12.63 -9.74 -5.10
N SER A 90 12.20 -8.75 -5.88
CA SER A 90 12.26 -8.78 -7.35
C SER A 90 13.68 -8.74 -7.91
N ARG A 91 14.69 -8.30 -7.12
CA ARG A 91 16.08 -8.17 -7.56
C ARG A 91 16.18 -7.45 -8.92
N GLU A 92 16.85 -8.06 -9.91
CA GLU A 92 17.05 -7.51 -11.25
C GLU A 92 15.86 -7.73 -12.20
N GLN A 93 14.77 -8.36 -11.75
CA GLN A 93 13.58 -8.52 -12.61
C GLN A 93 13.04 -7.14 -12.96
N THR A 94 12.72 -6.93 -14.25
CA THR A 94 12.30 -5.62 -14.77
C THR A 94 10.85 -5.55 -15.17
N HIS A 95 10.23 -6.68 -15.51
CA HIS A 95 8.83 -6.73 -15.91
C HIS A 95 7.92 -7.15 -14.76
N VAL A 96 6.88 -6.36 -14.52
CA VAL A 96 5.86 -6.64 -13.48
C VAL A 96 5.16 -7.96 -13.71
N THR A 97 4.99 -8.38 -14.97
CA THR A 97 4.46 -9.71 -15.34
C THR A 97 5.23 -10.85 -14.66
N HIS A 98 6.57 -10.80 -14.74
CA HIS A 98 7.45 -11.82 -14.15
C HIS A 98 7.44 -11.74 -12.62
N MET A 99 7.33 -10.53 -12.06
CA MET A 99 7.22 -10.34 -10.60
C MET A 99 5.91 -10.94 -10.06
N ILE A 100 4.78 -10.73 -10.74
CA ILE A 100 3.47 -11.34 -10.37
C ILE A 100 3.57 -12.86 -10.44
N GLN A 101 4.13 -13.40 -11.53
CA GLN A 101 4.32 -14.84 -11.70
C GLN A 101 5.14 -15.43 -10.54
N THR A 102 6.35 -14.93 -10.33
CA THR A 102 7.31 -15.51 -9.39
C THR A 102 6.97 -15.27 -7.93
N GLN A 103 6.39 -14.13 -7.56
CA GLN A 103 6.10 -13.80 -6.16
C GLN A 103 4.70 -14.22 -5.70
N LEU A 104 3.75 -14.44 -6.62
CA LEU A 104 2.35 -14.70 -6.27
C LEU A 104 1.87 -16.03 -6.87
N ILE A 105 1.89 -16.17 -8.19
CA ILE A 105 1.30 -17.34 -8.86
C ILE A 105 2.03 -18.63 -8.47
N TYR A 106 3.37 -18.63 -8.48
CA TYR A 106 4.15 -19.85 -8.19
C TYR A 106 4.04 -20.29 -6.73
N LYS A 107 3.58 -19.40 -5.84
CA LYS A 107 3.36 -19.72 -4.43
C LYS A 107 2.01 -20.42 -4.20
N ILE A 108 1.08 -20.29 -5.15
CA ILE A 108 -0.29 -20.77 -5.01
C ILE A 108 -0.52 -22.02 -5.87
N TYR A 109 0.00 -22.02 -7.10
CA TYR A 109 -0.26 -23.07 -8.09
C TYR A 109 0.92 -24.01 -8.27
N ALA A 110 0.63 -25.26 -8.62
CA ALA A 110 1.65 -26.24 -8.96
C ALA A 110 2.41 -25.86 -10.25
N ALA A 111 3.60 -26.44 -10.42
CA ALA A 111 4.54 -26.10 -11.51
C ALA A 111 4.04 -26.50 -12.91
N ASP A 112 3.00 -27.31 -13.02
CA ASP A 112 2.31 -27.67 -14.26
C ASP A 112 1.06 -26.81 -14.53
N GLU A 113 0.60 -26.04 -13.55
CA GLU A 113 -0.64 -25.25 -13.63
C GLU A 113 -0.43 -23.73 -13.68
N TRP A 114 0.71 -23.24 -13.19
CA TRP A 114 0.97 -21.80 -13.05
C TRP A 114 0.84 -21.00 -14.34
N GLU A 115 1.25 -21.53 -15.49
CA GLU A 115 1.14 -20.83 -16.77
C GLU A 115 -0.33 -20.63 -17.17
N ASN A 116 -1.14 -21.67 -17.02
CA ASN A 116 -2.58 -21.61 -17.26
C ASN A 116 -3.28 -20.66 -16.27
N ALA A 117 -2.90 -20.72 -14.99
CA ALA A 117 -3.43 -19.82 -13.96
C ALA A 117 -3.09 -18.36 -14.27
N TYR A 118 -1.85 -18.07 -14.64
CA TYR A 118 -1.42 -16.72 -14.99
C TYR A 118 -2.13 -16.20 -16.24
N ASN A 119 -2.27 -17.02 -17.28
CA ASN A 119 -3.01 -16.65 -18.49
C ASN A 119 -4.49 -16.36 -18.22
N LEU A 120 -5.11 -17.13 -17.32
CA LEU A 120 -6.47 -16.85 -16.85
C LEU A 120 -6.55 -15.52 -16.11
N VAL A 121 -5.63 -15.25 -15.20
CA VAL A 121 -5.54 -13.98 -14.47
C VAL A 121 -5.41 -12.81 -15.45
N LEU A 122 -4.50 -12.88 -16.43
CA LEU A 122 -4.35 -11.87 -17.46
C LEU A 122 -5.63 -11.65 -18.28
N LYS A 123 -6.36 -12.72 -18.60
CA LYS A 123 -7.64 -12.63 -19.32
C LYS A 123 -8.70 -11.89 -18.50
N ILE A 124 -8.77 -12.14 -17.19
CA ILE A 124 -9.72 -11.45 -16.30
C ILE A 124 -9.33 -9.98 -16.13
N MET A 125 -8.04 -9.69 -15.92
CA MET A 125 -7.49 -8.31 -15.75
C MET A 125 -7.82 -7.37 -16.93
N ARG A 126 -8.16 -7.89 -18.11
CA ARG A 126 -8.59 -7.07 -19.25
C ARG A 126 -9.97 -6.43 -19.07
N ASN A 127 -10.77 -6.88 -18.11
CA ASN A 127 -12.17 -6.46 -17.95
C ASN A 127 -12.50 -5.97 -16.53
N VAL A 128 -11.53 -5.99 -15.62
CA VAL A 128 -11.75 -5.63 -14.21
C VAL A 128 -10.63 -4.70 -13.74
N MET A 129 -10.95 -3.78 -12.82
CA MET A 129 -9.91 -2.98 -12.19
C MET A 129 -9.09 -3.81 -11.23
N TYR A 130 -7.80 -3.53 -11.16
CA TYR A 130 -6.87 -4.20 -10.27
C TYR A 130 -5.79 -3.24 -9.79
N LEU A 131 -5.29 -3.52 -8.59
CA LEU A 131 -4.24 -2.75 -7.95
C LEU A 131 -2.92 -3.53 -7.99
N VAL A 132 -1.85 -2.88 -8.42
CA VAL A 132 -0.47 -3.36 -8.26
C VAL A 132 0.19 -2.54 -7.18
N VAL A 133 0.55 -3.19 -6.07
CA VAL A 133 1.35 -2.57 -5.01
C VAL A 133 2.80 -2.94 -5.23
N GLN A 134 3.65 -1.94 -5.43
CA GLN A 134 5.09 -2.07 -5.62
C GLN A 134 5.81 -1.54 -4.38
N ASP A 135 6.17 -2.42 -3.46
CA ASP A 135 6.78 -2.03 -2.18
C ASP A 135 8.32 -1.96 -2.29
N GLY A 136 8.91 -0.82 -1.92
CA GLY A 136 10.36 -0.66 -1.79
C GLY A 136 11.10 -0.33 -3.08
N LEU A 137 10.65 0.65 -3.85
CA LEU A 137 11.32 1.05 -5.11
C LEU A 137 12.78 1.49 -4.92
N ASP A 138 13.11 2.07 -3.76
CA ASP A 138 14.49 2.44 -3.42
C ASP A 138 15.42 1.23 -3.20
N GLU A 139 14.85 0.05 -2.99
CA GLU A 139 15.56 -1.20 -2.72
C GLU A 139 15.60 -2.13 -3.95
N TRP A 140 14.96 -1.72 -5.04
CA TRP A 140 14.95 -2.45 -6.29
C TRP A 140 16.28 -2.31 -7.03
N SER A 141 16.85 -3.43 -7.48
CA SER A 141 18.15 -3.47 -8.17
C SER A 141 18.04 -3.51 -9.70
N GLY A 142 16.87 -3.20 -10.26
CA GLY A 142 16.69 -3.10 -11.71
C GLY A 142 17.49 -1.96 -12.34
N LYS A 143 17.75 -2.09 -13.64
CA LYS A 143 18.55 -1.12 -14.41
C LYS A 143 17.73 0.08 -14.86
N GLU A 144 16.43 -0.11 -15.03
CA GLU A 144 15.48 0.95 -15.38
C GLU A 144 15.11 1.81 -14.17
N ALA A 145 14.48 2.95 -14.44
CA ALA A 145 13.98 3.83 -13.38
C ALA A 145 12.79 3.23 -12.62
N LEU A 146 11.96 2.45 -13.32
CA LEU A 146 10.74 1.83 -12.80
C LEU A 146 10.55 0.44 -13.42
N PRO A 147 9.88 -0.48 -12.71
CA PRO A 147 9.44 -1.73 -13.31
C PRO A 147 8.56 -1.50 -14.55
N SER A 148 8.85 -2.22 -15.62
CA SER A 148 8.05 -2.20 -16.85
C SER A 148 6.68 -2.82 -16.61
N MET A 149 5.66 -2.08 -17.03
CA MET A 149 4.26 -2.48 -17.06
C MET A 149 3.88 -3.11 -18.41
N ASP A 150 4.86 -3.52 -19.22
CA ASP A 150 4.58 -4.17 -20.51
C ASP A 150 4.10 -5.60 -20.30
N GLY A 151 3.14 -6.02 -21.12
CA GLY A 151 2.50 -7.33 -21.02
C GLY A 151 1.32 -7.41 -20.04
N ILE A 152 0.98 -6.33 -19.33
CA ILE A 152 -0.25 -6.25 -18.51
C ILE A 152 -1.27 -5.25 -19.09
N PRO A 153 -2.59 -5.47 -18.91
CA PRO A 153 -3.64 -4.56 -19.39
C PRO A 153 -3.63 -3.20 -18.65
N LYS A 154 -3.08 -2.15 -19.27
CA LYS A 154 -2.83 -0.85 -18.61
C LYS A 154 -4.10 0.00 -18.35
N ASP A 155 -5.20 -0.26 -19.05
CA ASP A 155 -6.41 0.58 -18.94
C ASP A 155 -7.12 0.45 -17.60
N HIS A 156 -7.00 -0.72 -16.97
CA HIS A 156 -7.65 -1.05 -15.70
C HIS A 156 -6.67 -1.16 -14.52
N CYS A 157 -5.42 -0.78 -14.74
CA CYS A 157 -4.34 -0.91 -13.77
C CYS A 157 -4.17 0.37 -12.95
N ILE A 158 -4.28 0.24 -11.63
CA ILE A 158 -3.84 1.27 -10.67
C ILE A 158 -2.57 0.77 -9.98
N VAL A 159 -1.63 1.68 -9.75
CA VAL A 159 -0.33 1.37 -9.16
C VAL A 159 -0.11 2.23 -7.92
N LEU A 160 0.24 1.57 -6.82
CA LEU A 160 0.75 2.20 -5.60
C LEU A 160 2.20 1.78 -5.42
N THR A 161 3.13 2.73 -5.49
CA THR A 161 4.56 2.46 -5.33
C THR A 161 5.09 3.09 -4.06
N THR A 162 5.73 2.33 -3.19
CA THR A 162 6.38 2.87 -1.98
C THR A 162 7.87 3.14 -2.24
N SER A 163 8.40 4.22 -1.67
CA SER A 163 9.83 4.53 -1.83
C SER A 163 10.37 5.48 -0.75
N ARG A 164 11.69 5.65 -0.68
CA ARG A 164 12.32 6.77 0.03
C ARG A 164 12.32 8.04 -0.83
N PRO A 165 12.28 9.24 -0.22
CA PRO A 165 12.20 10.50 -0.98
C PRO A 165 13.32 10.69 -2.00
N TRP A 166 14.56 10.33 -1.65
CA TRP A 166 15.72 10.49 -2.53
C TRP A 166 15.61 9.68 -3.84
N LYS A 167 14.92 8.53 -3.82
CA LYS A 167 14.71 7.73 -5.02
C LYS A 167 13.70 8.39 -5.95
N LEU A 168 12.62 8.95 -5.40
CA LEU A 168 11.63 9.70 -6.20
C LEU A 168 12.14 11.06 -6.67
N ALA A 169 13.24 11.55 -6.08
CA ALA A 169 13.92 12.74 -6.57
C ALA A 169 14.62 12.54 -7.93
N ASP A 170 14.87 11.28 -8.35
CA ASP A 170 15.43 10.94 -9.66
C ASP A 170 14.54 11.48 -10.79
N GLU A 171 15.13 12.26 -11.70
CA GLU A 171 14.39 12.92 -12.79
C GLU A 171 13.67 11.92 -13.70
N ARG A 172 14.21 10.71 -13.87
CA ARG A 172 13.58 9.67 -14.69
C ARG A 172 12.25 9.21 -14.08
N ILE A 173 12.14 9.27 -12.75
CA ILE A 173 10.90 8.95 -12.01
C ILE A 173 9.96 10.15 -12.00
N LYS A 174 10.46 11.38 -11.80
CA LYS A 174 9.63 12.59 -11.92
C LYS A 174 8.95 12.71 -13.28
N ASN A 175 9.66 12.33 -14.34
CA ASN A 175 9.15 12.35 -15.71
C ASN A 175 8.16 11.20 -16.01
N SER A 176 7.94 10.26 -15.09
CA SER A 176 7.09 9.06 -15.30
C SER A 176 5.58 9.29 -15.13
N GLN A 177 5.14 10.56 -15.05
CA GLN A 177 3.77 10.97 -14.72
C GLN A 177 3.32 10.44 -13.35
N ILE A 178 3.65 11.18 -12.30
CA ILE A 178 3.13 10.94 -10.95
C ILE A 178 1.77 11.62 -10.85
N ASP A 179 0.70 10.84 -10.65
CA ASP A 179 -0.65 11.40 -10.47
C ASP A 179 -0.84 11.88 -9.03
N ILE A 180 -0.40 11.09 -8.04
CA ILE A 180 -0.49 11.40 -6.62
C ILE A 180 0.86 11.14 -5.94
N LEU A 181 1.35 12.10 -5.16
CA LEU A 181 2.48 11.92 -4.24
C LEU A 181 1.98 12.09 -2.81
N LEU A 182 2.30 11.10 -1.98
CA LEU A 182 1.83 10.90 -0.63
C LEU A 182 3.04 10.76 0.31
N GLU A 183 3.06 11.43 1.47
CA GLU A 183 4.18 11.36 2.42
C GLU A 183 3.79 10.82 3.81
N VAL A 184 4.43 9.72 4.21
CA VAL A 184 4.28 9.09 5.53
C VAL A 184 5.28 9.72 6.50
N TYR A 185 4.76 10.55 7.41
CA TYR A 185 5.56 11.20 8.47
C TYR A 185 5.72 10.36 9.75
N GLY A 186 5.24 9.11 9.75
CA GLY A 186 5.26 8.24 10.93
C GLY A 186 4.20 8.62 11.97
N ILE A 187 4.52 8.39 13.24
CA ILE A 187 3.56 8.53 14.35
C ILE A 187 3.55 9.98 14.85
N ILE A 188 2.43 10.67 14.64
CA ILE A 188 2.26 12.08 15.05
C ILE A 188 2.12 12.20 16.58
N ASP A 189 1.35 11.30 17.21
CA ASP A 189 1.19 11.22 18.67
C ASP A 189 1.90 9.98 19.21
N SER A 190 3.22 10.08 19.36
CA SER A 190 4.06 8.96 19.80
C SER A 190 3.72 8.49 21.23
N TYR A 191 3.33 9.42 22.10
CA TYR A 191 2.94 9.09 23.47
C TYR A 191 1.60 8.33 23.50
N GLY A 192 0.55 8.86 22.86
CA GLY A 192 -0.75 8.21 22.80
C GLY A 192 -0.70 6.88 22.06
N PHE A 193 0.09 6.79 20.99
CA PHE A 193 0.33 5.53 20.27
C PHE A 193 1.01 4.49 21.16
N SER A 194 2.13 4.85 21.80
CA SER A 194 2.84 3.98 22.75
C SER A 194 1.91 3.52 23.88
N LYS A 195 1.09 4.43 24.43
CA LYS A 195 0.11 4.10 25.47
C LYS A 195 -0.95 3.11 24.99
N ARG A 196 -1.43 3.22 23.74
CA ARG A 196 -2.38 2.27 23.15
C ARG A 196 -1.74 0.90 22.92
N ILE A 197 -0.51 0.87 22.39
CA ILE A 197 0.25 -0.38 22.22
C ILE A 197 0.45 -1.05 23.57
N LEU A 198 0.98 -0.33 24.56
CA LEU A 198 1.25 -0.89 25.88
C LEU A 198 -0.03 -1.39 26.54
N ARG A 199 -1.14 -0.66 26.42
CA ARG A 199 -2.44 -1.15 26.88
C ARG A 199 -2.85 -2.45 26.20
N HIS A 200 -2.72 -2.55 24.88
CA HIS A 200 -3.12 -3.75 24.16
C HIS A 200 -2.23 -4.96 24.49
N LEU A 201 -0.91 -4.76 24.54
CA LEU A 201 0.05 -5.81 24.88
C LEU A 201 -0.08 -6.27 26.33
N LEU A 202 -0.39 -5.33 27.23
CA LEU A 202 -0.44 -5.62 28.64
C LEU A 202 -1.87 -5.87 29.15
N ASP A 203 -2.97 -5.60 28.44
CA ASP A 203 -4.31 -6.04 28.87
C ASP A 203 -4.43 -7.58 28.88
N GLU A 204 -3.51 -8.29 28.20
CA GLU A 204 -3.33 -9.74 28.33
C GLU A 204 -2.58 -10.16 29.63
N THR A 205 -2.07 -9.21 30.41
CA THR A 205 -1.33 -9.42 31.67
C THR A 205 -1.87 -8.49 32.77
N LYS A 206 -2.17 -8.96 33.99
CA LYS A 206 -2.76 -8.11 35.05
C LYS A 206 -1.88 -6.94 35.57
N ASP A 207 -0.78 -6.59 34.90
CA ASP A 207 0.38 -5.86 35.46
C ASP A 207 0.47 -4.37 35.09
N LEU A 208 -0.41 -3.80 34.26
CA LEU A 208 -0.31 -2.38 33.82
C LEU A 208 -0.31 -1.36 34.96
N ASN A 209 -1.17 -1.56 35.95
CA ASN A 209 -1.29 -0.64 37.07
C ASN A 209 -0.08 -0.75 38.02
N GLU A 210 0.52 -1.93 38.17
CA GLU A 210 1.75 -2.12 38.95
C GLU A 210 2.97 -1.49 38.25
N LEU A 211 3.09 -1.71 36.95
CA LEU A 211 4.17 -1.15 36.14
C LEU A 211 4.13 0.39 36.15
N TRP A 212 2.97 0.99 35.93
CA TRP A 212 2.86 2.47 35.88
C TRP A 212 3.09 3.13 37.24
N ASN A 213 2.65 2.50 38.33
CA ASN A 213 2.95 2.96 39.68
C ASN A 213 4.46 2.84 40.02
N SER A 214 5.18 1.90 39.40
CA SER A 214 6.64 1.77 39.57
C SER A 214 7.47 2.84 38.83
N PHE A 215 6.91 3.46 37.78
CA PHE A 215 7.58 4.52 36.99
C PHE A 215 7.21 5.95 37.46
N GLY A 216 6.45 6.07 38.55
CA GLY A 216 6.14 7.36 39.16
C GLY A 216 7.35 7.99 39.83
N ASN A 217 8.13 8.76 39.07
CA ASN A 217 8.80 10.02 39.44
C ASN A 217 9.83 10.40 38.35
N PHE A 218 9.36 11.00 37.26
CA PHE A 218 10.12 11.93 36.42
C PHE A 218 9.19 13.02 35.89
#